data_AF-L7L548-F1
#
_entry.id   AF-L7L548-F1
#
_cell.length_a   1.000
_cell.length_b   1.000
_cell.length_c   1.000
_cell.angle_alpha   90.00
_cell.angle_beta   90.00
_cell.angle_gamma   90.00
#
_symmetry.space_group_name_H-M   'P 1'
#
loop_
_entity.id
_entity.type
_entity.pdbx_description
1 polymer ?
#
loop_
_entity_poly.entity_id
_entity_poly.type
_entity_poly.pdbx_seq_one_letter_code
_entity_poly.pdbx_strand_id
1 'polypeptide(L)'
;MIHTAPDRMQTLLAESARCLAPRGSLFVGFFAGSRVELFGQAVTTAYFWPVDEMASELERAGFQVVGTHTRGDPGSRRHADITAVLRCHP
;
A
#
# COMPACT_ATOMS: atom_id res chain seq x y z
N MET A 1 -4.43 4.43 4.21
CA MET A 1 -4.16 3.00 3.94
C MET A 1 -3.85 2.22 5.21
N ILE A 2 -2.96 2.67 6.11
CA ILE A 2 -2.60 1.88 7.30
C ILE A 2 -3.77 1.49 8.22
N HIS A 3 -4.86 2.26 8.22
CA HIS A 3 -6.08 1.99 9.01
C HIS A 3 -7.20 1.30 8.19
N THR A 4 -6.93 0.98 6.93
CA THR A 4 -7.91 0.35 6.04
C THR A 4 -7.94 -1.14 6.31
N ALA A 5 -9.12 -1.67 6.63
CA ALA A 5 -9.30 -3.11 6.78
C ALA A 5 -8.94 -3.84 5.47
N PRO A 6 -8.35 -5.05 5.53
CA PRO A 6 -7.81 -5.71 4.33
C PRO A 6 -8.84 -5.96 3.23
N ASP A 7 -10.07 -6.30 3.62
CA ASP A 7 -11.22 -6.49 2.72
C ASP A 7 -11.64 -5.21 1.97
N ARG A 8 -11.23 -4.03 2.45
CA ARG A 8 -11.50 -2.73 1.83
C ARG A 8 -10.29 -2.14 1.10
N MET A 9 -9.12 -2.78 1.17
CA MET A 9 -7.90 -2.24 0.59
C MET A 9 -8.03 -2.10 -0.93
N GLN A 10 -8.53 -3.14 -1.61
CA GLN A 10 -8.70 -3.09 -3.05
C GLN A 10 -9.64 -1.94 -3.45
N THR A 11 -10.82 -1.83 -2.82
CA THR A 11 -11.76 -0.74 -3.14
C THR A 11 -11.10 0.63 -3.02
N LEU A 12 -10.28 0.86 -1.99
CA LEU A 12 -9.54 2.11 -1.82
C LEU A 12 -8.52 2.36 -2.96
N LEU A 13 -7.77 1.32 -3.35
CA LEU A 13 -6.76 1.44 -4.42
C LEU A 13 -7.42 1.63 -5.79
N ALA A 14 -8.50 0.92 -6.09
CA ALA A 14 -9.28 1.09 -7.32
C ALA A 14 -9.88 2.50 -7.43
N GLU A 15 -10.43 3.04 -6.33
CA GLU A 15 -10.91 4.43 -6.31
C GLU A 15 -9.78 5.44 -6.49
N SER A 16 -8.59 5.14 -5.96
CA SER A 16 -7.39 5.95 -6.19
C SER A 16 -7.01 5.97 -7.67
N ALA A 17 -7.00 4.80 -8.33
CA ALA A 17 -6.75 4.68 -9.76
C ALA A 17 -7.77 5.48 -10.59
N ARG A 18 -9.08 5.39 -10.25
CA ARG A 18 -10.16 6.11 -10.94
C ARG A 18 -10.00 7.63 -10.88
N CYS A 19 -9.42 8.16 -9.80
CA CYS A 19 -9.26 9.61 -9.60
C CYS A 19 -8.00 10.19 -10.24
N LEU A 20 -7.03 9.36 -10.63
CA LEU A 20 -5.79 9.82 -11.22
C LEU A 20 -5.96 10.09 -12.72
N ALA A 21 -5.25 11.12 -13.21
CA ALA A 21 -5.10 11.32 -14.65
C ALA A 21 -4.35 10.12 -15.29
N PRO A 22 -4.51 9.88 -16.60
CA PRO A 22 -3.76 8.85 -17.29
C PRO A 22 -2.25 8.97 -17.03
N ARG A 23 -1.59 7.85 -16.72
CA ARG A 23 -0.17 7.76 -16.31
C ARG A 23 0.17 8.49 -15.01
N GLY A 24 -0.83 8.84 -14.20
CA GLY A 24 -0.63 9.38 -12.86
C GLY A 24 0.09 8.38 -11.95
N SER A 25 0.80 8.89 -10.95
CA SER A 25 1.51 8.07 -9.97
C SER A 25 0.82 8.07 -8.61
N LEU A 26 1.06 7.00 -7.87
CA LEU A 26 0.63 6.83 -6.48
C LEU A 26 1.84 6.47 -5.63
N PHE A 27 1.97 7.13 -4.48
CA PHE A 27 2.93 6.78 -3.43
C PHE A 27 2.17 6.26 -2.21
N VAL A 28 2.54 5.08 -1.73
CA VAL A 28 1.87 4.36 -0.64
C VAL A 28 2.87 4.05 0.47
N GLY A 29 2.69 4.68 1.63
CA GLY A 29 3.41 4.33 2.86
C GLY A 29 2.58 3.42 3.78
N PHE A 30 3.19 2.37 4.33
CA PHE A 30 2.55 1.42 5.23
C PHE A 30 3.51 0.76 6.22
N PHE A 31 2.97 0.00 7.19
CA PHE A 31 3.78 -0.79 8.11
C PHE A 31 4.09 -2.16 7.51
N ALA A 32 5.37 -2.51 7.42
CA ALA A 32 5.80 -3.76 6.82
C ALA A 32 5.82 -4.89 7.86
N GLY A 33 5.28 -6.06 7.50
CA GLY A 33 5.30 -7.28 8.31
C GLY A 33 5.34 -8.53 7.43
N SER A 34 5.44 -9.71 8.04
CA SER A 34 5.48 -10.99 7.32
C SER A 34 4.09 -11.50 6.91
N ARG A 35 3.03 -10.88 7.43
CA ARG A 35 1.62 -11.21 7.14
C ARG A 35 0.74 -9.98 7.36
N VAL A 36 -0.48 -10.03 6.83
CA VAL A 36 -1.48 -9.02 7.13
C VAL A 36 -1.97 -9.21 8.56
N GLU A 37 -1.69 -8.25 9.44
CA GLU A 37 -1.96 -8.36 10.87
C GLU A 37 -2.32 -7.02 11.48
N LEU A 38 -3.38 -7.01 12.29
CA LEU A 38 -3.84 -5.83 13.01
C LEU A 38 -2.95 -5.55 14.23
N PHE A 39 -2.76 -4.29 14.56
CA PHE A 39 -2.11 -3.86 15.79
C PHE A 39 -2.66 -2.52 16.29
N GLY A 40 -2.45 -2.23 17.57
CA GLY A 40 -2.79 -0.93 18.16
C GLY A 40 -1.81 0.17 17.72
N GLN A 41 -2.27 1.13 16.93
CA GLN A 41 -1.58 2.40 16.70
C GLN A 41 -2.19 3.46 17.63
N ALA A 42 -1.42 4.52 17.93
CA ALA A 42 -1.76 5.52 18.94
C ALA A 42 -3.16 6.16 18.78
N VAL A 43 -3.69 6.22 17.55
CA VAL A 43 -5.03 6.76 17.26
C VAL A 43 -6.08 5.65 17.14
N THR A 44 -5.83 4.64 16.30
CA THR A 44 -6.76 3.53 16.06
C THR A 44 -6.02 2.29 15.52
N THR A 45 -6.73 1.18 15.29
CA THR A 45 -6.16 -0.03 14.70
C THR A 45 -5.48 0.27 13.37
N ALA A 46 -4.28 -0.27 13.21
CA ALA A 46 -3.56 -0.25 11.94
C ALA A 46 -3.16 -1.68 11.54
N TYR A 47 -2.74 -1.86 10.29
CA TYR A 47 -2.36 -3.15 9.73
C TYR A 47 -0.90 -3.16 9.31
N PHE A 48 -0.20 -4.23 9.67
CA PHE A 48 0.99 -4.66 8.95
C PHE A 48 0.58 -5.31 7.63
N TRP A 49 1.46 -5.19 6.63
CA TRP A 49 1.32 -5.84 5.33
C TRP A 49 2.68 -6.38 4.87
N PRO A 50 2.73 -7.56 4.23
CA PRO A 50 3.86 -7.94 3.39
C PRO A 50 3.98 -6.98 2.21
N VAL A 51 5.23 -6.62 1.87
CA VAL A 51 5.48 -5.70 0.75
C VAL A 51 4.94 -6.28 -0.55
N ASP A 52 5.16 -7.57 -0.78
CA ASP A 52 4.72 -8.26 -1.99
C ASP A 52 3.19 -8.38 -2.10
N GLU A 53 2.49 -8.52 -0.97
CA GLU A 53 1.02 -8.52 -0.96
C GLU A 53 0.45 -7.12 -1.25
N MET A 54 1.01 -6.06 -0.65
CA MET A 54 0.60 -4.69 -0.98
C MET A 54 0.89 -4.34 -2.45
N ALA A 55 2.05 -4.78 -2.97
CA ALA A 55 2.38 -4.65 -4.39
C ALA A 55 1.36 -5.36 -5.28
N SER A 56 0.97 -6.59 -4.91
CA SER A 56 -0.04 -7.36 -5.64
C SER A 56 -1.41 -6.67 -5.65
N GLU A 57 -1.83 -6.07 -4.53
CA GLU A 57 -3.08 -5.31 -4.46
C GLU A 57 -3.04 -4.04 -5.34
N LEU A 58 -1.90 -3.34 -5.38
CA LEU A 58 -1.69 -2.22 -6.31
C LEU A 58 -1.76 -2.68 -7.78
N GLU A 59 -1.15 -3.82 -8.12
CA GLU A 59 -1.19 -4.36 -9.48
C GLU A 59 -2.59 -4.77 -9.90
N ARG A 60 -3.36 -5.37 -8.99
CA ARG A 60 -4.79 -5.69 -9.20
C ARG A 60 -5.65 -4.45 -9.38
N ALA A 61 -5.28 -3.33 -8.76
CA ALA A 61 -5.94 -2.04 -8.93
C ALA A 61 -5.56 -1.32 -10.25
N GLY A 62 -4.70 -1.91 -11.08
CA GLY A 62 -4.29 -1.36 -12.38
C GLY A 62 -3.01 -0.53 -12.33
N PHE A 63 -2.28 -0.52 -11.22
CA PHE A 63 -0.98 0.13 -11.15
C PHE A 63 0.14 -0.81 -11.60
N GLN A 64 1.25 -0.23 -12.04
CA GLN A 64 2.54 -0.87 -12.19
C GLN A 64 3.45 -0.37 -11.08
N VAL A 65 3.97 -1.27 -10.25
CA VAL A 65 4.97 -0.92 -9.23
C VAL A 65 6.28 -0.53 -9.90
N VAL A 66 6.84 0.62 -9.55
CA VAL A 66 8.09 1.15 -10.11
C VAL A 66 9.17 1.38 -9.07
N GLY A 67 8.83 1.31 -7.78
CA GLY A 67 9.80 1.39 -6.70
C GLY A 67 9.22 0.87 -5.39
N THR A 68 10.05 0.18 -4.62
CA THR A 68 9.73 -0.32 -3.30
C THR A 68 10.89 -0.03 -2.36
N HIS A 69 10.61 0.46 -1.18
CA HIS A 69 11.63 0.71 -0.17
C HIS A 69 11.13 0.28 1.21
N THR A 70 12.05 -0.16 2.07
CA THR A 70 11.74 -0.53 3.46
C THR A 70 12.73 0.13 4.40
N ARG A 71 12.23 0.64 5.52
CA ARG A 71 13.04 1.24 6.58
C ARG A 71 12.65 0.66 7.93
N GLY A 72 13.65 0.28 8.72
CA GLY A 72 13.45 -0.18 10.09
C GLY A 72 14.55 0.39 10.97
N ASP A 73 14.21 1.38 11.80
CA ASP A 73 15.11 1.85 12.84
C ASP A 73 15.00 0.94 14.08
N PRO A 74 16.08 0.76 14.86
CA PRO A 74 16.00 0.04 16.13
C PRO A 74 14.89 0.60 17.03
N GLY A 75 14.06 -0.29 17.58
CA GLY A 75 12.93 0.08 18.45
C GLY A 75 11.70 0.65 17.73
N SER A 76 11.75 0.83 16.40
CA SER A 76 10.62 1.30 15.61
C SER A 76 9.96 0.17 14.82
N ARG A 77 8.65 0.30 14.59
CA ARG A 77 7.94 -0.58 13.64
C ARG A 77 8.54 -0.38 12.26
N ARG A 78 8.75 -1.47 11.51
CA ARG A 78 9.26 -1.41 10.15
C ARG A 78 8.21 -0.73 9.25
N HIS A 79 8.65 0.19 8.41
CA HIS A 79 7.84 0.84 7.41
C HIS A 79 8.28 0.39 6.02
N ALA A 80 7.35 0.43 5.08
CA ALA A 80 7.62 0.32 3.67
C ALA A 80 6.90 1.41 2.90
N ASP A 81 7.45 1.73 1.75
CA ASP A 81 6.81 2.58 0.76
C ASP A 81 6.88 1.94 -0.63
N ILE A 82 5.83 2.14 -1.41
CA ILE A 82 5.72 1.72 -2.80
C ILE A 82 5.35 2.93 -3.64
N THR A 83 6.12 3.17 -4.70
CA THR A 83 5.75 4.07 -5.80
C THR A 83 5.24 3.25 -6.97
N ALA A 84 4.07 3.61 -7.49
CA ALA A 84 3.45 2.92 -8.60
C ALA A 84 2.88 3.92 -9.62
N VAL A 85 2.79 3.52 -10.88
CA VAL A 85 2.24 4.33 -11.98
C VAL A 85 1.00 3.64 -12.53
N LEU A 86 -0.08 4.39 -12.75
CA LEU A 86 -1.30 3.85 -13.34
C LEU A 86 -1.01 3.36 -14.76
N ARG A 87 -1.31 2.09 -15.04
CA ARG A 87 -1.16 1.53 -16.38
C ARG A 87 -2.11 2.25 -17.34
N CYS A 88 -1.65 2.55 -18.54
CA CYS A 88 -2.58 2.93 -19.60
C CYS A 88 -3.49 1.74 -19.87
N HIS A 89 -4.81 1.96 -19.90
CA HIS A 89 -5.72 0.98 -20.46
C HIS A 89 -5.34 0.78 -21.94
N PRO A 90 -5.24 -0.46 -22.44
CA PRO A 90 -5.02 -0.73 -23.86
C PRO A 90 -6.16 -0.17 -24.72
#